data_AF-A0A133NJK4-F1
#
_entry.id   AF-A0A133NJK4-F1
#
_cell.length_a   1.000
_cell.length_b   1.000
_cell.length_c   1.000
_cell.angle_alpha   90.00
_cell.angle_beta   90.00
_cell.angle_gamma   90.00
#
_symmetry.space_group_name_H-M   'P 1'
#
loop_
_entity.id
_entity.type
_entity.pdbx_description
1 polymer ?
#
loop_
_entity_poly.entity_id
_entity_poly.type
_entity_poly.pdbx_seq_one_letter_code
_entity_poly.pdbx_strand_id
1 'polypeptide(L)'
;MPKPTKISKEVPMDKNSLAHTKWNCKYHIVFTPKYRRQAIYGKIKKDIGAILRKLCEFKGVEIIEASACVDHIHMLVSIPPK
;
A
#
# COMPACT_ATOMS: atom_id res chain seq x y z
N MET A 1 10.25 -22.93 10.67
CA MET A 1 10.34 -21.47 10.39
C MET A 1 9.39 -20.75 11.35
N PRO A 2 9.86 -19.77 12.14
CA PRO A 2 9.00 -19.01 13.03
C PRO A 2 8.01 -18.17 12.21
N LYS A 3 6.73 -18.27 12.54
CA LYS A 3 5.62 -17.56 11.89
C LYS A 3 5.78 -16.05 12.12
N PRO A 4 5.45 -15.17 11.15
CA PRO A 4 5.48 -13.73 11.40
C PRO A 4 4.42 -13.38 12.45
N THR A 5 4.88 -12.82 13.56
CA THR A 5 4.08 -12.30 14.66
C THR A 5 3.14 -11.24 14.12
N LYS A 6 1.83 -11.55 14.05
CA LYS A 6 0.81 -10.54 13.76
C LYS A 6 0.73 -9.60 14.96
N ILE A 7 1.31 -8.42 14.82
CA ILE A 7 1.00 -7.29 15.68
C ILE A 7 -0.40 -6.82 15.25
N SER A 8 -1.44 -7.33 15.92
CA SER A 8 -2.79 -6.80 15.81
C SER A 8 -2.84 -5.47 16.57
N LYS A 9 -2.41 -4.38 15.92
CA LYS A 9 -2.86 -3.05 16.33
C LYS A 9 -4.35 -2.98 16.01
N GLU A 10 -5.18 -2.71 17.01
CA GLU A 10 -6.56 -2.30 16.78
C GLU A 10 -6.53 -1.13 15.81
N VAL A 11 -7.04 -1.35 14.60
CA VAL A 11 -7.13 -0.31 13.58
C VAL A 11 -8.28 0.58 14.00
N PRO A 12 -8.04 1.85 14.35
CA PRO A 12 -9.12 2.78 14.65
C PRO A 12 -10.07 2.78 13.46
N MET A 13 -11.38 2.74 13.72
CA MET A 13 -12.38 2.83 12.67
C MET A 13 -12.43 4.28 12.18
N ASP A 14 -11.46 4.66 11.35
CA ASP A 14 -11.37 5.96 10.69
C ASP A 14 -12.58 6.11 9.75
N LYS A 15 -13.67 6.66 10.29
CA LYS A 15 -14.91 6.90 9.55
C LYS A 15 -14.73 8.18 8.74
N ASN A 16 -14.09 8.08 7.59
CA ASN A 16 -14.07 9.17 6.63
C ASN A 16 -15.49 9.40 6.11
N SER A 17 -15.91 10.67 6.04
CA SER A 17 -17.27 11.06 5.64
C SER A 17 -17.25 12.12 4.55
N LEU A 18 -18.05 11.88 3.52
CA LEU A 18 -18.52 12.86 2.53
C LEU A 18 -19.91 13.38 2.94
N ALA A 19 -20.44 14.36 2.21
CA ALA A 19 -21.72 14.99 2.47
C ALA A 19 -22.88 13.99 2.70
N HIS A 20 -22.86 12.85 2.01
CA HIS A 20 -23.91 11.82 2.13
C HIS A 20 -23.38 10.38 2.30
N THR A 21 -22.07 10.19 2.45
CA THR A 21 -21.47 8.83 2.44
C THR A 21 -20.40 8.71 3.51
N LYS A 22 -20.48 7.67 4.34
CA LYS A 22 -19.38 7.24 5.21
C LYS A 22 -18.65 6.08 4.56
N TRP A 23 -17.34 6.12 4.55
CA TRP A 23 -16.54 5.13 3.83
C TRP A 23 -15.29 4.72 4.62
N ASN A 24 -14.88 3.47 4.40
CA ASN A 24 -13.64 2.89 4.88
C ASN A 24 -13.15 1.91 3.81
N CYS A 25 -12.59 2.46 2.74
CA CYS A 25 -12.24 1.73 1.54
C CYS A 25 -10.72 1.53 1.50
N LYS A 26 -10.28 0.52 2.25
CA LYS A 26 -8.88 0.09 2.27
C LYS A 26 -8.67 -1.04 1.26
N TYR A 27 -7.73 -0.85 0.35
CA TYR A 27 -7.39 -1.81 -0.68
C TYR A 27 -5.97 -2.33 -0.47
N HIS A 28 -5.83 -3.65 -0.55
CA HIS A 28 -4.54 -4.31 -0.55
C HIS A 28 -4.12 -4.60 -1.99
N ILE A 29 -3.14 -3.84 -2.48
CA ILE A 29 -2.61 -3.92 -3.84
C ILE A 29 -1.24 -4.59 -3.78
N VAL A 30 -1.05 -5.62 -4.61
CA VAL A 30 0.23 -6.34 -4.70
C VAL A 30 0.79 -6.21 -6.11
N PHE A 31 2.00 -5.68 -6.22
CA PHE A 31 2.74 -5.63 -7.48
C PHE A 31 3.81 -6.71 -7.51
N THR A 32 3.88 -7.47 -8.60
CA THR A 32 4.88 -8.51 -8.80
C THR A 32 5.66 -8.20 -10.09
N PRO A 33 7.00 -8.25 -10.11
CA PRO A 33 7.78 -8.10 -11.33
C PRO A 33 7.47 -9.26 -12.28
N LYS A 34 7.58 -8.99 -13.59
CA LYS A 34 7.47 -10.03 -14.62
C LYS A 34 8.48 -11.14 -14.32
N TYR A 35 8.00 -12.39 -14.29
CA TYR A 35 8.77 -13.59 -13.92
C TYR A 35 9.34 -13.59 -12.48
N ARG A 36 8.79 -12.79 -11.55
CA ARG A 36 9.28 -12.68 -10.16
C ARG A 36 10.79 -12.43 -10.06
N ARG A 37 11.36 -11.72 -11.04
CA ARG A 37 12.78 -11.37 -11.03
C ARG A 37 13.07 -10.54 -9.78
N GLN A 38 14.12 -10.91 -9.06
CA GLN A 38 14.59 -10.18 -7.87
C GLN A 38 15.25 -8.82 -8.20
N ALA A 39 14.99 -8.28 -9.41
CA ALA A 39 15.55 -7.03 -9.92
C ALA A 39 14.94 -5.78 -9.24
N ILE A 40 13.76 -5.92 -8.61
CA ILE A 40 13.16 -4.84 -7.80
C ILE A 40 13.98 -4.58 -6.54
N TYR A 41 14.75 -5.57 -6.06
CA TYR A 41 15.51 -5.48 -4.83
C TYR A 41 16.88 -4.82 -5.05
N GLY A 42 17.15 -3.74 -4.31
CA GLY A 42 18.39 -2.97 -4.40
C GLY A 42 18.18 -1.55 -4.90
N LYS A 43 18.85 -1.17 -6.00
CA LYS A 43 18.91 0.23 -6.50
C LYS A 43 17.53 0.78 -6.89
N ILE A 44 16.69 -0.04 -7.50
CA ILE A 44 15.41 0.39 -8.10
C ILE A 44 14.30 0.57 -7.04
N LYS A 45 14.45 -0.05 -5.85
CA LYS A 45 13.48 0.03 -4.74
C LYS A 45 13.19 1.48 -4.33
N LYS A 46 14.25 2.31 -4.26
CA LYS A 46 14.14 3.71 -3.83
C LYS A 46 13.34 4.52 -4.85
N ASP A 47 13.62 4.31 -6.13
CA ASP A 47 12.96 5.02 -7.23
C ASP A 47 11.49 4.61 -7.37
N ILE A 48 11.19 3.31 -7.32
CA ILE A 48 9.81 2.80 -7.35
C ILE A 48 9.00 3.38 -6.18
N GLY A 49 9.57 3.38 -4.96
CA GLY A 49 8.89 3.96 -3.81
C GLY A 49 8.65 5.47 -3.95
N ALA A 50 9.57 6.21 -4.57
CA ALA A 50 9.40 7.64 -4.84
C ALA A 50 8.31 7.90 -5.90
N ILE A 51 8.28 7.10 -6.96
CA ILE A 51 7.28 7.20 -8.03
C ILE A 51 5.89 6.86 -7.48
N LEU A 52 5.75 5.78 -6.72
CA LEU A 52 4.47 5.37 -6.13
C LEU A 52 3.92 6.42 -5.17
N ARG A 53 4.77 7.01 -4.32
CA ARG A 53 4.37 8.12 -3.44
C ARG A 53 3.85 9.32 -4.22
N LYS A 54 4.59 9.76 -5.25
CA LYS A 54 4.14 10.84 -6.13
C LYS A 54 2.80 10.51 -6.77
N LEU A 55 2.63 9.30 -7.33
CA LEU A 55 1.38 8.89 -7.97
C LEU A 55 0.19 8.87 -7.02
N CYS A 56 0.38 8.41 -5.78
CA CYS A 56 -0.66 8.44 -4.76
C CYS A 56 -1.05 9.87 -4.38
N GLU A 57 -0.07 10.77 -4.24
CA GLU A 57 -0.31 12.19 -3.99
C GLU A 57 -1.11 12.85 -5.14
N PHE A 58 -0.71 12.61 -6.39
CA PHE A 58 -1.41 13.10 -7.58
C PHE A 58 -2.87 12.62 -7.67
N LYS A 59 -3.17 11.40 -7.19
CA LYS A 59 -4.53 10.85 -7.20
C LYS A 59 -5.33 11.14 -5.94
N GLY A 60 -4.75 11.80 -4.93
CA GLY A 60 -5.39 12.01 -3.63
C GLY A 60 -5.69 10.71 -2.90
N VAL A 61 -4.81 9.71 -3.05
CA VAL A 61 -4.92 8.40 -2.40
C VAL A 61 -4.00 8.37 -1.18
N GLU A 62 -4.54 7.97 -0.03
CA GLU A 62 -3.75 7.85 1.19
C GLU A 62 -3.06 6.48 1.25
N ILE A 63 -1.76 6.46 1.53
CA ILE A 63 -1.00 5.22 1.74
C ILE A 63 -0.96 4.94 3.24
N ILE A 64 -1.55 3.82 3.67
CA ILE A 64 -1.57 3.40 5.08
C ILE A 64 -0.29 2.61 5.37
N GLU A 65 0.01 1.61 4.55
CA GLU A 65 1.22 0.80 4.65
C GLU A 65 1.77 0.50 3.26
N ALA A 66 3.09 0.48 3.11
CA ALA A 66 3.74 0.01 1.89
C ALA A 66 5.02 -0.72 2.25
N SER A 67 5.13 -1.98 1.84
CA SER A 67 6.31 -2.81 2.05
C SER A 67 6.78 -3.39 0.71
N ALA A 68 8.08 -3.26 0.45
CA ALA A 68 8.70 -3.80 -0.74
C ALA A 68 9.55 -5.03 -0.36
N CYS A 69 9.03 -6.21 -0.71
CA CYS A 69 9.70 -7.51 -0.59
C CYS A 69 10.58 -7.77 -1.83
N VAL A 70 11.30 -8.89 -1.82
CA VAL A 70 12.28 -9.25 -2.87
C VAL A 70 11.61 -9.53 -4.21
N ASP A 71 10.44 -10.18 -4.16
CA ASP A 71 9.71 -10.71 -5.30
C ASP A 71 8.36 -10.02 -5.52
N HIS A 72 7.91 -9.17 -4.60
CA HIS A 72 6.65 -8.42 -4.73
C HIS A 72 6.63 -7.18 -3.83
N ILE A 73 5.72 -6.25 -4.09
CA ILE A 73 5.48 -5.04 -3.30
C ILE A 73 4.04 -5.10 -2.80
N HIS A 74 3.86 -5.01 -1.49
CA HIS A 74 2.56 -4.84 -0.84
C HIS A 74 2.28 -3.38 -0.59
N MET A 75 1.07 -2.94 -0.90
CA MET A 75 0.55 -1.63 -0.51
C MET A 75 -0.85 -1.77 0.06
N LEU A 76 -1.09 -1.11 1.18
CA LEU A 76 -2.40 -0.87 1.74
C LEU A 76 -2.72 0.61 1.54
N VAL A 77 -3.72 0.88 0.71
CA VAL A 77 -4.13 2.25 0.34
C VAL A 77 -5.58 2.49 0.69
N SER A 78 -5.87 3.68 1.20
CA SER A 78 -7.23 4.19 1.39
C SER A 78 -7.60 5.03 0.17
N ILE A 79 -8.63 4.61 -0.55
CA ILE A 79 -9.11 5.33 -1.74
C ILE A 79 -10.50 5.87 -1.43
N PRO A 80 -10.73 7.19 -1.48
CA PRO A 80 -12.07 7.74 -1.30
C PRO A 80 -12.99 7.25 -2.43
N PRO A 81 -14.22 6.80 -2.12
CA PRO A 81 -15.22 6.59 -3.14
C PRO A 81 -15.57 7.96 -3.75
N LYS A 82 -15.52 8.03 -5.09
CA LYS A 82 -16.01 9.19 -5.84
C LYS A 82 -17.53 9.25 -5.85
#